data_AF-A0A7C4Y5W9-F1
#
_entry.id   AF-A0A7C4Y5W9-F1
#
_cell.length_a   1.000
_cell.length_b   1.000
_cell.length_c   1.000
_cell.angle_alpha   90.00
_cell.angle_beta   90.00
_cell.angle_gamma   90.00
#
_symmetry.space_group_name_H-M   'P 1'
#
loop_
_entity.id
_entity.type
_entity.pdbx_description
1 polymer ?
#
loop_
_entity_poly.entity_id
_entity_poly.type
_entity_poly.pdbx_seq_one_letter_code
_entity_poly.pdbx_strand_id
1 'polypeptide(L)'
;MKKLMILALVLLVIISVNCVRNEEWENPVPDNVNEFVDTLLTVGWRNYYERNYDVAFAKFDTVTGIQGKNPDGYIGRGFASIELGSDDPTSYDAALMDFKFVIYTLEGKTPFEFYPQDTFLYVKFYPDSGKYLIVPKYSRRILGLDTTATITIIAKDTLGALKTTTSPLFALKGDSIIIPSVTKNFIYPDSNTLFIPDAGTIFLCNVIGLKDSIGNQSAAAALGFAQLYQVKFKKERKEEPYWKSVIYANLVKRLYPENIPSLGHYYDKRITAKAARIILAQDYFFKGYYYSSMWEVIEMKPEAAGELDPNAVDFILKLQQQISTLKP
;
A
#
# COMPACT_ATOMS: atom_id res chain seq x y z
N MET A 1 42.34 -9.16 52.70
CA MET A 1 41.24 -10.16 52.70
C MET A 1 40.06 -9.79 53.61
N LYS A 2 40.25 -9.49 54.90
CA LYS A 2 39.14 -9.12 55.81
C LYS A 2 38.28 -7.92 55.35
N LYS A 3 38.87 -6.88 54.74
CA LYS A 3 38.14 -5.70 54.24
C LYS A 3 37.29 -5.98 52.99
N LEU A 4 37.69 -6.93 52.14
CA LEU A 4 36.93 -7.34 50.96
C LEU A 4 35.72 -8.20 51.33
N MET A 5 35.87 -9.02 52.38
CA MET A 5 34.80 -9.86 52.90
C MET A 5 33.68 -9.05 53.55
N ILE A 6 34.02 -7.94 54.24
CA ILE A 6 33.04 -7.02 54.84
C ILE A 6 32.27 -6.27 53.74
N LEU A 7 32.93 -5.85 52.66
CA LEU A 7 32.28 -5.16 51.54
C LEU A 7 31.29 -6.09 50.81
N ALA A 8 31.66 -7.36 50.62
CA ALA A 8 30.78 -8.37 50.02
C ALA A 8 29.57 -8.67 50.91
N LEU A 9 29.74 -8.70 52.24
CA LEU A 9 28.65 -8.93 53.19
C LEU A 9 27.67 -7.75 53.24
N VAL A 10 28.17 -6.51 53.16
CA VAL A 10 27.33 -5.30 53.11
C VAL A 10 26.53 -5.24 51.81
N LEU A 11 27.12 -5.62 50.68
CA LEU A 11 26.40 -5.72 49.40
C LEU A 11 25.31 -6.80 49.43
N LEU A 12 25.58 -7.95 50.05
CA LEU A 12 24.58 -9.03 50.22
C LEU A 12 23.42 -8.59 51.13
N VAL A 13 23.68 -7.80 52.16
CA VAL A 13 22.64 -7.23 53.03
C VAL A 13 21.81 -6.16 52.30
N ILE A 14 22.43 -5.33 51.46
CA ILE A 14 21.67 -4.34 50.64
C ILE A 14 20.77 -5.05 49.61
N ILE A 15 21.22 -6.17 49.05
CA ILE A 15 20.41 -6.98 48.13
C ILE A 15 19.29 -7.74 48.87
N SER A 16 19.52 -8.19 50.12
CA SER A 16 18.49 -8.89 50.91
C SER A 16 17.50 -7.97 51.62
N VAL A 17 17.79 -6.68 51.77
CA VAL A 17 16.88 -5.69 52.38
C VAL A 17 15.98 -5.01 51.34
N ASN A 18 16.32 -5.10 50.05
CA ASN A 18 15.39 -4.82 48.95
C ASN A 18 14.63 -6.08 48.49
N CYS A 19 14.24 -6.94 49.44
CA CYS A 19 13.04 -7.74 49.24
C CYS A 19 11.88 -6.76 49.03
N VAL A 20 11.57 -6.52 47.76
CA VAL A 20 10.32 -5.91 47.30
C VAL A 20 9.23 -6.48 48.19
N ARG A 21 8.67 -5.60 49.01
CA ARG A 21 7.50 -5.90 49.82
C ARG A 21 6.51 -6.53 48.86
N ASN A 22 6.03 -7.74 49.16
CA ASN A 22 4.84 -8.32 48.54
C ASN A 22 3.63 -7.46 48.96
N GLU A 23 3.62 -6.19 48.58
CA GLU A 23 2.37 -5.50 48.36
C GLU A 23 1.77 -6.26 47.17
N GLU A 24 0.61 -6.87 47.40
CA GLU A 24 -0.23 -7.34 46.29
C GLU A 24 -0.23 -6.19 45.30
N TRP A 25 0.28 -6.45 44.09
CA TRP A 25 0.31 -5.44 43.06
C TRP A 25 -1.16 -5.13 42.75
N GLU A 26 -1.72 -4.15 43.46
CA GLU A 26 -2.94 -3.46 43.09
C GLU A 26 -2.60 -2.77 41.79
N ASN A 27 -2.69 -3.53 40.71
CA ASN A 27 -2.63 -3.01 39.37
C ASN A 27 -3.70 -1.92 39.37
N PRO A 28 -3.36 -0.62 39.29
CA PRO A 28 -4.36 0.42 39.36
C PRO A 28 -5.21 0.23 38.10
N VAL A 29 -6.32 -0.50 38.24
CA VAL A 29 -7.28 -0.70 37.18
C VAL A 29 -7.80 0.70 36.93
N PRO A 30 -7.54 1.30 35.75
CA PRO A 30 -7.99 2.65 35.50
C PRO A 30 -9.51 2.69 35.70
N ASP A 31 -9.98 3.69 36.44
CA ASP A 31 -11.40 3.89 36.73
C ASP A 31 -12.25 3.94 35.45
N ASN A 32 -11.62 4.31 34.33
CA ASN A 32 -12.18 4.25 32.99
C ASN A 32 -11.19 3.59 32.00
N VAL A 33 -11.40 2.31 31.71
CA VAL A 33 -10.59 1.53 30.77
C VAL A 33 -10.57 2.15 29.37
N ASN A 34 -11.68 2.73 28.90
CA ASN A 34 -11.76 3.29 27.55
C ASN A 34 -10.93 4.58 27.42
N GLU A 35 -10.96 5.44 28.42
CA GLU A 35 -10.14 6.66 28.47
C GLU A 35 -8.65 6.34 28.58
N PHE A 36 -8.32 5.31 29.35
CA PHE A 36 -6.94 4.82 29.41
C PHE A 36 -6.46 4.26 28.07
N VAL A 37 -7.29 3.49 27.36
CA VAL A 37 -6.99 3.00 26.01
C VAL A 37 -6.82 4.16 25.02
N ASP A 38 -7.68 5.17 25.05
CA ASP A 38 -7.57 6.35 24.18
C ASP A 38 -6.27 7.15 24.46
N THR A 39 -5.88 7.25 25.73
CA THR A 39 -4.59 7.83 26.13
C THR A 39 -3.41 7.03 25.57
N LEU A 40 -3.46 5.69 25.66
CA LEU A 40 -2.42 4.82 25.11
C LEU A 40 -2.31 4.97 23.59
N LEU A 41 -3.44 5.03 22.87
CA LEU A 41 -3.48 5.25 21.43
C LEU A 41 -2.88 6.61 21.05
N THR A 42 -3.26 7.68 21.76
CA THR A 42 -2.71 9.04 21.58
C THR A 42 -1.20 9.07 21.78
N VAL A 43 -0.71 8.47 22.87
CA VAL A 43 0.73 8.42 23.17
C VAL A 43 1.46 7.53 22.15
N GLY A 44 0.87 6.41 21.73
CA GLY A 44 1.43 5.51 20.72
C GLY A 44 1.65 6.23 19.39
N TRP A 45 0.62 6.89 18.85
CA TRP A 45 0.73 7.62 17.59
C TRP A 45 1.63 8.86 17.68
N ARG A 46 1.68 9.55 18.83
CA ARG A 46 2.67 10.63 19.04
C ARG A 46 4.10 10.09 18.96
N ASN A 47 4.39 8.97 19.62
CA ASN A 47 5.71 8.35 19.55
C ASN A 47 6.04 7.85 18.14
N TYR A 48 5.04 7.32 17.42
CA TYR A 48 5.20 6.95 16.02
C TYR A 48 5.57 8.17 15.15
N TYR A 49 4.92 9.31 15.37
CA TYR A 49 5.24 10.57 14.70
C TYR A 49 6.67 11.05 15.00
N GLU A 50 7.08 10.94 16.25
CA GLU A 50 8.42 11.29 16.74
C GLU A 50 9.50 10.26 16.36
N ARG A 51 9.14 9.17 15.66
CA ARG A 51 10.01 8.06 15.25
C ARG A 51 10.55 7.21 16.40
N ASN A 52 9.91 7.26 17.56
CA ASN A 52 10.18 6.39 18.70
C ASN A 52 9.39 5.08 18.55
N TYR A 53 9.76 4.27 17.55
CA TYR A 53 8.93 3.14 17.10
C TYR A 53 8.81 2.01 18.14
N ASP A 54 9.84 1.74 18.94
CA ASP A 54 9.77 0.77 20.03
C ASP A 54 8.73 1.18 21.09
N VAL A 55 8.73 2.47 21.45
CA VAL A 55 7.78 3.02 22.42
C VAL A 55 6.37 3.00 21.83
N ALA A 56 6.21 3.40 20.56
CA ALA A 56 4.94 3.34 19.87
C ALA A 56 4.39 1.91 19.85
N PHE A 57 5.21 0.94 19.45
CA PHE A 57 4.88 -0.48 19.45
C PHE A 57 4.39 -0.93 20.83
N ALA A 58 5.16 -0.66 21.90
CA ALA A 58 4.80 -1.07 23.25
C ALA A 58 3.45 -0.49 23.72
N LYS A 59 3.12 0.76 23.33
CA LYS A 59 1.82 1.37 23.65
C LYS A 59 0.67 0.69 22.92
N PHE A 60 0.83 0.44 21.63
CA PHE A 60 -0.18 -0.27 20.86
C PHE A 60 -0.33 -1.73 21.30
N ASP A 61 0.76 -2.40 21.63
CA ASP A 61 0.75 -3.76 22.18
C ASP A 61 -0.03 -3.82 23.50
N THR A 62 0.18 -2.85 24.38
CA THR A 62 -0.60 -2.71 25.63
C THR A 62 -2.11 -2.55 25.34
N VAL A 63 -2.48 -1.76 24.32
CA VAL A 63 -3.89 -1.65 23.91
C VAL A 63 -4.45 -3.00 23.49
N THR A 64 -3.70 -3.79 22.70
CA THR A 64 -4.14 -5.13 22.30
C THR A 64 -4.19 -6.12 23.48
N GLY A 65 -3.36 -5.94 24.51
CA GLY A 65 -3.40 -6.73 25.74
C GLY A 65 -4.64 -6.45 26.59
N ILE A 66 -5.09 -5.20 26.64
CA ILE A 66 -6.27 -4.78 27.42
C ILE A 66 -7.56 -5.07 26.64
N GLN A 67 -7.58 -4.71 25.35
CA GLN A 67 -8.71 -4.90 24.45
C GLN A 67 -8.27 -5.71 23.23
N GLY A 68 -8.25 -7.04 23.38
CA GLY A 68 -7.78 -7.98 22.35
C GLY A 68 -8.50 -7.93 21.00
N LYS A 69 -9.62 -7.22 20.89
CA LYS A 69 -10.36 -6.99 19.63
C LYS A 69 -10.35 -5.53 19.16
N ASN A 70 -9.59 -4.65 19.81
CA ASN A 70 -9.52 -3.24 19.43
C ASN A 70 -8.65 -3.09 18.16
N PRO A 71 -9.24 -2.76 16.99
CA PRO A 71 -8.50 -2.70 15.74
C PRO A 71 -7.45 -1.58 15.72
N ASP A 72 -7.65 -0.48 16.43
CA ASP A 72 -6.72 0.66 16.42
C ASP A 72 -5.37 0.31 17.04
N GLY A 73 -5.38 -0.54 18.07
CA GLY A 73 -4.15 -1.11 18.66
C GLY A 73 -3.37 -1.93 17.63
N TYR A 74 -4.03 -2.84 16.91
CA TYR A 74 -3.38 -3.64 15.88
C TYR A 74 -2.89 -2.79 14.69
N ILE A 75 -3.65 -1.78 14.27
CA ILE A 75 -3.23 -0.88 13.19
C ILE A 75 -1.94 -0.14 13.59
N GLY A 76 -1.93 0.50 14.76
CA GLY A 76 -0.77 1.22 15.26
C GLY A 76 0.46 0.31 15.43
N ARG A 77 0.27 -0.88 16.01
CA ARG A 77 1.33 -1.89 16.17
C ARG A 77 1.88 -2.36 14.83
N GLY A 78 1.00 -2.56 13.85
CA GLY A 78 1.38 -2.92 12.48
C GLY A 78 2.26 -1.85 11.83
N PHE A 79 1.89 -0.57 11.91
CA PHE A 79 2.70 0.53 11.38
C PHE A 79 4.06 0.64 12.08
N ALA A 80 4.09 0.58 13.42
CA ALA A 80 5.36 0.58 14.16
C ALA A 80 6.26 -0.60 13.76
N SER A 81 5.68 -1.78 13.55
CA SER A 81 6.40 -2.99 13.14
C SER A 81 6.99 -2.90 11.72
N ILE A 82 6.39 -2.13 10.80
CA ILE A 82 6.99 -1.87 9.49
C ILE A 82 8.31 -1.11 9.67
N GLU A 83 8.31 -0.08 10.51
CA GLU A 83 9.47 0.78 10.71
C GLU A 83 10.60 0.02 11.44
N LEU A 84 10.25 -0.74 12.48
CA LEU A 84 11.18 -1.64 13.18
C LEU A 84 11.71 -2.78 12.29
N GLY A 85 10.94 -3.17 11.27
CA GLY A 85 11.32 -4.23 10.34
C GLY A 85 12.59 -3.96 9.52
N SER A 86 13.01 -2.71 9.46
CA SER A 86 14.30 -2.33 8.87
C SER A 86 15.49 -2.93 9.63
N ASP A 87 15.39 -3.02 10.95
CA ASP A 87 16.40 -3.61 11.85
C ASP A 87 16.13 -5.09 12.12
N ASP A 88 14.87 -5.49 12.29
CA ASP A 88 14.45 -6.88 12.52
C ASP A 88 13.42 -7.36 11.48
N PRO A 89 13.83 -8.13 10.46
CA PRO A 89 12.92 -8.61 9.41
C PRO A 89 11.70 -9.38 9.91
N THR A 90 11.74 -9.97 11.12
CA THR A 90 10.58 -10.67 11.71
C THR A 90 9.44 -9.71 12.08
N SER A 91 9.74 -8.42 12.30
CA SER A 91 8.72 -7.39 12.54
C SER A 91 7.84 -7.16 11.31
N TYR A 92 8.32 -7.45 10.10
CA TYR A 92 7.45 -7.42 8.92
C TYR A 92 6.36 -8.49 8.94
N ASP A 93 6.62 -9.64 9.56
CA ASP A 93 5.62 -10.69 9.69
C ASP A 93 4.64 -10.38 10.83
N ALA A 94 5.11 -9.72 11.90
CA ALA A 94 4.22 -9.14 12.91
C ALA A 94 3.25 -8.11 12.29
N ALA A 95 3.78 -7.16 11.51
CA ALA A 95 2.97 -6.17 10.78
C ALA A 95 1.93 -6.85 9.87
N LEU A 96 2.35 -7.89 9.13
CA LEU A 96 1.47 -8.64 8.25
C LEU A 96 0.31 -9.28 9.02
N MET A 97 0.59 -9.89 10.18
CA MET A 97 -0.41 -10.55 10.99
C MET A 97 -1.38 -9.54 11.62
N ASP A 98 -0.89 -8.39 12.06
CA ASP A 98 -1.72 -7.32 12.65
C ASP A 98 -2.72 -6.76 11.64
N PHE A 99 -2.28 -6.40 10.44
CA PHE A 99 -3.21 -5.91 9.42
C PHE A 99 -4.17 -7.00 8.93
N LYS A 100 -3.73 -8.27 8.86
CA LYS A 100 -4.63 -9.40 8.54
C LYS A 100 -5.70 -9.56 9.60
N PHE A 101 -5.34 -9.45 10.88
CA PHE A 101 -6.28 -9.52 11.98
C PHE A 101 -7.35 -8.43 11.87
N VAL A 102 -6.95 -7.18 11.58
CA VAL A 102 -7.89 -6.05 11.41
C VAL A 102 -8.86 -6.31 10.26
N ILE A 103 -8.34 -6.64 9.07
CA ILE A 103 -9.20 -6.91 7.90
C ILE A 103 -10.13 -8.10 8.16
N TYR A 104 -9.63 -9.18 8.76
CA TYR A 104 -10.46 -10.34 9.05
C TYR A 104 -11.54 -10.04 10.08
N THR A 105 -11.20 -9.29 11.15
CA THR A 105 -12.14 -8.98 12.24
C THR A 105 -13.23 -8.03 11.79
N LEU A 106 -12.91 -7.04 10.95
CA LEU A 106 -13.86 -6.01 10.51
C LEU A 106 -14.63 -6.40 9.24
N GLU A 107 -13.98 -7.07 8.29
CA GLU A 107 -14.54 -7.35 6.96
C GLU A 107 -14.86 -8.84 6.74
N GLY A 108 -14.39 -9.73 7.61
CA GLY A 108 -14.58 -11.19 7.52
C GLY A 108 -13.77 -11.89 6.42
N LYS A 109 -13.33 -11.15 5.40
CA LYS A 109 -12.59 -11.65 4.22
C LYS A 109 -11.73 -10.53 3.61
N THR A 110 -10.88 -10.88 2.65
CA THR A 110 -10.14 -9.88 1.88
C THR A 110 -11.08 -9.01 1.03
N PRO A 111 -10.85 -7.69 0.94
CA PRO A 111 -11.77 -6.75 0.27
C PRO A 111 -11.65 -6.73 -1.26
N PHE A 112 -10.81 -7.57 -1.82
CA PHE A 112 -10.61 -7.73 -3.26
C PHE A 112 -10.65 -9.20 -3.65
N GLU A 113 -10.90 -9.43 -4.93
CA GLU A 113 -11.01 -10.76 -5.54
C GLU A 113 -10.24 -10.77 -6.86
N PHE A 114 -9.63 -11.93 -7.13
CA PHE A 114 -8.90 -12.17 -8.36
C PHE A 114 -9.87 -12.71 -9.42
N TYR A 115 -9.89 -12.08 -10.59
CA TYR A 115 -10.69 -12.51 -11.73
C TYR A 115 -9.74 -13.04 -12.82
N PRO A 116 -9.50 -14.37 -12.85
CA PRO A 116 -8.73 -14.98 -13.92
C PRO A 116 -9.46 -14.81 -15.25
N GLN A 117 -8.75 -14.33 -16.27
CA GLN A 117 -9.01 -14.47 -17.71
C GLN A 117 -10.46 -14.50 -18.23
N ASP A 118 -11.35 -13.68 -17.69
CA ASP A 118 -12.64 -13.44 -18.33
C ASP A 118 -12.87 -11.93 -18.41
N THR A 119 -12.78 -11.37 -19.63
CA THR A 119 -13.76 -10.42 -20.19
C THR A 119 -13.19 -9.21 -20.92
N PHE A 120 -13.66 -9.13 -22.18
CA PHE A 120 -13.73 -8.02 -23.10
C PHE A 120 -13.65 -6.63 -22.45
N LEU A 121 -12.63 -5.88 -22.81
CA LEU A 121 -12.52 -4.48 -22.52
C LEU A 121 -12.97 -3.68 -23.75
N TYR A 122 -13.96 -2.81 -23.59
CA TYR A 122 -14.35 -1.89 -24.65
C TYR A 122 -13.24 -0.86 -24.85
N VAL A 123 -12.85 -0.65 -26.10
CA VAL A 123 -11.79 0.29 -26.46
C VAL A 123 -12.39 1.52 -27.10
N LYS A 124 -12.18 2.67 -26.46
CA LYS A 124 -12.45 3.99 -27.04
C LYS A 124 -11.13 4.65 -27.41
N PHE A 125 -10.94 4.91 -28.70
CA PHE A 125 -9.82 5.69 -29.20
C PHE A 125 -10.12 7.19 -29.10
N TYR A 126 -9.14 7.97 -28.63
CA TYR A 126 -9.19 9.42 -28.58
C TYR A 126 -8.12 9.99 -29.53
N PRO A 127 -8.49 10.30 -30.79
CA PRO A 127 -7.55 10.69 -31.85
C PRO A 127 -6.67 11.88 -31.44
N ASP A 128 -7.28 12.89 -30.83
CA ASP A 128 -6.62 14.15 -30.46
C ASP A 128 -5.54 13.99 -29.38
N SER A 129 -5.57 12.87 -28.65
CA SER A 129 -4.64 12.61 -27.55
C SER A 129 -3.72 11.41 -27.78
N GLY A 130 -3.92 10.66 -28.88
CA GLY A 130 -3.19 9.42 -29.13
C GLY A 130 -3.35 8.40 -27.99
N LYS A 131 -4.55 8.29 -27.40
CA LYS A 131 -4.79 7.40 -26.25
C LYS A 131 -5.90 6.42 -26.55
N TYR A 132 -5.71 5.18 -26.08
CA TYR A 132 -6.76 4.19 -25.98
C TYR A 132 -7.27 4.15 -24.55
N LEU A 133 -8.58 4.26 -24.39
CA LEU A 133 -9.28 4.02 -23.14
C LEU A 133 -9.89 2.63 -23.21
N ILE A 134 -9.42 1.77 -22.33
CA ILE A 134 -9.86 0.39 -22.22
C ILE A 134 -10.73 0.31 -20.96
N VAL A 135 -12.03 0.08 -21.14
CA VAL A 135 -13.03 0.02 -20.06
C VAL A 135 -13.49 -1.43 -19.91
N PRO A 136 -13.37 -2.04 -18.73
CA PRO A 136 -13.89 -3.38 -18.51
C PRO A 136 -15.40 -3.42 -18.68
N LYS A 137 -15.92 -4.50 -19.28
CA LYS A 137 -17.37 -4.73 -19.42
C LYS A 137 -18.09 -4.89 -18.07
N TYR A 138 -17.36 -5.12 -16.98
CA TYR A 138 -17.95 -5.32 -15.65
C TYR A 138 -18.21 -4.01 -14.91
N SER A 139 -19.24 -4.03 -14.06
CA SER A 139 -19.64 -2.94 -13.16
C SER A 139 -18.74 -2.76 -11.92
N ARG A 140 -17.58 -3.42 -11.86
CA ARG A 140 -16.71 -3.41 -10.66
C ARG A 140 -15.47 -2.53 -10.88
N ARG A 141 -15.06 -1.84 -9.81
CA ARG A 141 -13.90 -0.95 -9.82
C ARG A 141 -12.60 -1.75 -9.90
N ILE A 142 -11.72 -1.38 -10.84
CA ILE A 142 -10.40 -2.03 -11.01
C ILE A 142 -9.42 -1.53 -9.94
N LEU A 143 -8.82 -2.45 -9.19
CA LEU A 143 -7.76 -2.15 -8.20
C LEU A 143 -6.36 -2.39 -8.75
N GLY A 144 -6.20 -3.32 -9.68
CA GLY A 144 -4.90 -3.63 -10.25
C GLY A 144 -5.00 -4.65 -11.38
N LEU A 145 -3.87 -4.84 -12.06
CA LEU A 145 -3.69 -5.88 -13.06
C LEU A 145 -2.66 -6.86 -12.49
N ASP A 146 -3.01 -8.15 -12.39
CA ASP A 146 -2.21 -9.13 -11.64
C ASP A 146 -0.91 -9.54 -12.34
N THR A 147 -0.81 -9.26 -13.64
CA THR A 147 0.31 -9.67 -14.49
C THR A 147 0.55 -8.59 -15.53
N THR A 148 1.67 -8.69 -16.27
CA THR A 148 1.80 -8.03 -17.57
C THR A 148 0.51 -8.31 -18.35
N ALA A 149 -0.32 -7.29 -18.54
CA ALA A 149 -1.55 -7.43 -19.28
C ALA A 149 -1.16 -8.01 -20.64
N THR A 150 -1.55 -9.25 -20.85
CA THR A 150 -1.24 -9.95 -22.08
C THR A 150 -2.30 -9.52 -23.06
N ILE A 151 -1.99 -8.49 -23.82
CA ILE A 151 -2.89 -7.92 -24.82
C ILE A 151 -2.97 -8.94 -25.97
N THR A 152 -3.92 -9.86 -25.87
CA THR A 152 -4.25 -10.76 -26.96
C THR A 152 -5.21 -10.05 -27.88
N ILE A 153 -4.72 -9.58 -29.03
CA ILE A 153 -5.54 -8.98 -30.08
C ILE A 153 -6.16 -10.11 -30.89
N ILE A 154 -7.49 -10.17 -30.88
CA ILE A 154 -8.25 -11.05 -31.77
C ILE A 154 -8.70 -10.21 -32.96
N ALA A 155 -8.01 -10.31 -34.10
CA ALA A 155 -8.48 -9.73 -35.35
C ALA A 155 -9.72 -10.51 -35.82
N LYS A 156 -10.80 -9.79 -36.13
CA LYS A 156 -12.13 -10.36 -36.44
C LYS A 156 -12.15 -11.10 -37.79
N ASP A 157 -11.13 -10.86 -38.61
CA ASP A 157 -11.12 -11.10 -40.05
C ASP A 157 -10.06 -12.13 -40.49
N THR A 158 -9.17 -12.56 -39.59
CA THR A 158 -8.27 -13.69 -39.83
C THR A 158 -8.67 -14.89 -39.00
N LEU A 159 -9.41 -15.81 -39.63
CA LEU A 159 -9.56 -17.20 -39.21
C LEU A 159 -8.16 -17.81 -38.95
N GLY A 160 -7.74 -17.87 -37.68
CA GLY A 160 -6.78 -18.90 -37.24
C GLY A 160 -5.56 -18.49 -36.41
N ALA A 161 -5.27 -17.22 -36.15
CA ALA A 161 -4.10 -16.86 -35.33
C ALA A 161 -4.43 -15.86 -34.22
N LEU A 162 -4.58 -16.37 -33.00
CA LEU A 162 -4.44 -15.57 -31.77
C LEU A 162 -3.00 -15.07 -31.71
N LYS A 163 -2.76 -13.79 -32.04
CA LYS A 163 -1.45 -13.17 -31.84
C LYS A 163 -1.45 -12.44 -30.50
N THR A 164 -0.56 -12.89 -29.63
CA THR A 164 -0.44 -12.41 -28.26
C THR A 164 0.70 -11.40 -28.21
N THR A 165 0.43 -10.14 -27.86
CA THR A 165 1.48 -9.18 -27.54
C THR A 165 1.43 -8.82 -26.06
N THR A 166 2.60 -8.67 -25.44
CA THR A 166 2.70 -8.29 -24.04
C THR A 166 3.18 -6.84 -23.99
N SER A 167 2.31 -5.90 -23.61
CA SER A 167 2.72 -4.50 -23.46
C SER A 167 2.94 -4.19 -21.99
N PRO A 168 4.14 -3.77 -21.57
CA PRO A 168 4.41 -3.36 -20.19
C PRO A 168 3.91 -1.94 -19.86
N LEU A 169 3.40 -1.20 -20.85
CA LEU A 169 3.10 0.22 -20.73
C LEU A 169 1.59 0.48 -20.71
N PHE A 170 1.03 0.52 -19.52
CA PHE A 170 -0.34 0.95 -19.24
C PHE A 170 -0.35 1.90 -18.05
N ALA A 171 -1.36 2.77 -18.01
CA ALA A 171 -1.70 3.57 -16.83
C ALA A 171 -3.14 3.30 -16.41
N LEU A 172 -3.39 3.09 -15.12
CA LEU A 172 -4.73 3.02 -14.58
C LEU A 172 -5.21 4.44 -14.26
N LYS A 173 -6.27 4.91 -14.93
CA LYS A 173 -6.94 6.18 -14.63
C LYS A 173 -8.42 5.92 -14.36
N GLY A 174 -8.82 6.00 -13.09
CA GLY A 174 -10.15 5.53 -12.71
C GLY A 174 -10.37 4.10 -13.22
N ASP A 175 -11.59 3.74 -13.60
CA ASP A 175 -11.91 2.37 -14.09
C ASP A 175 -11.39 2.07 -15.49
N SER A 176 -10.45 2.86 -15.99
CA SER A 176 -9.93 2.74 -17.34
C SER A 176 -8.44 2.46 -17.36
N ILE A 177 -8.05 1.62 -18.31
CA ILE A 177 -6.65 1.38 -18.67
C ILE A 177 -6.32 2.30 -19.85
N ILE A 178 -5.29 3.12 -19.69
CA ILE A 178 -4.77 4.02 -20.72
C ILE A 178 -3.53 3.40 -21.33
N ILE A 179 -3.54 3.24 -22.65
CA ILE A 179 -2.38 2.82 -23.43
C ILE A 179 -1.89 4.00 -24.28
N PRO A 180 -0.63 4.45 -24.13
CA PRO A 180 -0.04 5.49 -24.99
C PRO A 180 0.15 5.00 -26.43
N SER A 181 -0.32 5.77 -27.43
CA SER A 181 -0.14 5.44 -28.86
C SER A 181 1.32 5.44 -29.34
N VAL A 182 2.22 6.07 -28.58
CA VAL A 182 3.65 6.18 -28.92
C VAL A 182 4.43 4.88 -28.69
N THR A 183 3.79 3.84 -28.20
CA THR A 183 4.44 2.54 -28.10
C THR A 183 4.64 1.94 -29.49
N LYS A 184 5.87 2.06 -29.99
CA LYS A 184 6.45 1.23 -31.08
C LYS A 184 6.32 -0.29 -30.82
N ASN A 185 5.72 -0.72 -29.71
CA ASN A 185 5.52 -2.12 -29.35
C ASN A 185 4.19 -2.70 -29.85
N PHE A 186 3.37 -1.89 -30.52
CA PHE A 186 2.28 -2.39 -31.36
C PHE A 186 2.73 -2.63 -32.81
N ILE A 187 4.03 -2.65 -33.08
CA ILE A 187 4.57 -3.13 -34.35
C ILE A 187 4.25 -4.63 -34.42
N TYR A 188 3.56 -5.10 -35.47
CA TYR A 188 3.40 -6.53 -35.69
C TYR A 188 4.79 -7.16 -35.67
N PRO A 189 4.99 -8.35 -35.06
CA PRO A 189 6.30 -9.01 -35.05
C PRO A 189 6.94 -9.15 -36.45
N ASP A 190 6.09 -9.10 -37.49
CA ASP A 190 6.45 -9.27 -38.90
C ASP A 190 6.12 -8.04 -39.78
N SER A 191 5.69 -6.90 -39.22
CA SER A 191 5.40 -5.69 -40.00
C SER A 191 5.87 -4.42 -39.31
N ASN A 192 6.49 -3.51 -40.05
CA ASN A 192 6.85 -2.16 -39.60
C ASN A 192 5.64 -1.22 -39.40
N THR A 193 4.41 -1.76 -39.38
CA THR A 193 3.18 -0.99 -39.22
C THR A 193 2.71 -1.02 -37.77
N LEU A 194 2.44 0.16 -37.23
CA LEU A 194 1.81 0.36 -35.93
C LEU A 194 0.40 -0.26 -35.94
N PHE A 195 0.15 -1.21 -35.05
CA PHE A 195 -1.19 -1.72 -34.79
C PHE A 195 -2.02 -0.65 -34.07
N ILE A 196 -3.17 -0.32 -34.67
CA ILE A 196 -4.14 0.63 -34.15
C ILE A 196 -5.38 -0.20 -33.76
N PRO A 197 -5.64 -0.41 -32.46
CA PRO A 197 -6.88 -1.02 -32.00
C PRO A 197 -8.11 -0.34 -32.61
N ASP A 198 -9.07 -1.14 -33.05
CA ASP A 198 -10.37 -0.71 -33.58
C ASP A 198 -11.52 -1.09 -32.64
N ALA A 199 -12.76 -0.77 -33.02
CA ALA A 199 -13.96 -1.10 -32.26
C ALA A 199 -14.23 -2.61 -32.12
N GLY A 200 -13.54 -3.46 -32.90
CA GLY A 200 -13.64 -4.92 -32.84
C GLY A 200 -12.52 -5.59 -32.04
N THR A 201 -11.51 -4.84 -31.60
CA THR A 201 -10.34 -5.37 -30.90
C THR A 201 -10.70 -5.83 -29.49
N ILE A 202 -10.41 -7.09 -29.18
CA ILE A 202 -10.60 -7.67 -27.85
C ILE A 202 -9.28 -7.61 -27.09
N PHE A 203 -9.35 -7.33 -25.79
CA PHE A 203 -8.22 -7.35 -24.86
C PHE A 203 -8.53 -8.35 -23.74
N LEU A 204 -7.55 -9.22 -23.45
CA LEU A 204 -7.61 -10.13 -22.31
C LEU A 204 -6.68 -9.61 -21.22
N CYS A 205 -7.18 -9.44 -20.00
CA CYS A 205 -6.33 -9.08 -18.87
C CYS A 205 -6.83 -9.74 -17.59
N ASN A 206 -5.90 -10.14 -16.73
CA ASN A 206 -6.22 -10.56 -15.38
C ASN A 206 -6.42 -9.31 -14.52
N VAL A 207 -7.62 -9.17 -13.96
CA VAL A 207 -8.04 -8.00 -13.21
C VAL A 207 -8.20 -8.37 -11.74
N ILE A 208 -7.78 -7.46 -10.87
CA ILE A 208 -8.08 -7.51 -9.45
C ILE A 208 -9.15 -6.45 -9.20
N GLY A 209 -10.33 -6.91 -8.80
CA GLY A 209 -11.50 -6.06 -8.62
C GLY A 209 -11.86 -5.87 -7.16
N LEU A 210 -12.46 -4.72 -6.87
CA LEU A 210 -13.09 -4.44 -5.58
C LEU A 210 -14.36 -5.28 -5.44
N LYS A 211 -14.52 -5.96 -4.29
CA LYS A 211 -15.72 -6.77 -4.02
C LYS A 211 -16.81 -5.94 -3.33
N ASP A 212 -16.44 -5.23 -2.27
CA ASP A 212 -17.34 -4.51 -1.36
C ASP A 212 -16.71 -3.17 -0.92
N SER A 213 -17.44 -2.34 -0.19
CA SER A 213 -16.85 -1.23 0.59
C SER A 213 -16.09 -1.76 1.80
N ILE A 214 -15.16 -0.99 2.35
CA ILE A 214 -14.48 -1.30 3.63
C ILE A 214 -14.71 -0.16 4.63
N GLY A 215 -14.56 -0.43 5.92
CA GLY A 215 -14.58 0.59 6.97
C GLY A 215 -13.30 1.44 7.01
N ASN A 216 -13.34 2.57 7.71
CA ASN A 216 -12.20 3.51 7.77
C ASN A 216 -10.95 2.90 8.42
N GLN A 217 -11.12 2.11 9.48
CA GLN A 217 -10.03 1.36 10.13
C GLN A 217 -9.45 0.29 9.20
N SER A 218 -10.29 -0.41 8.44
CA SER A 218 -9.85 -1.34 7.39
C SER A 218 -9.08 -0.63 6.27
N ALA A 219 -9.45 0.61 5.95
CA ALA A 219 -8.71 1.44 5.01
C ALA A 219 -7.32 1.84 5.54
N ALA A 220 -7.21 2.17 6.83
CA ALA A 220 -5.92 2.42 7.46
C ALA A 220 -5.05 1.16 7.48
N ALA A 221 -5.64 -0.01 7.77
CA ALA A 221 -4.93 -1.29 7.67
C ALA A 221 -4.51 -1.64 6.23
N ALA A 222 -5.35 -1.34 5.24
CA ALA A 222 -5.00 -1.47 3.82
C ALA A 222 -3.83 -0.55 3.44
N LEU A 223 -3.81 0.69 3.92
CA LEU A 223 -2.66 1.58 3.73
C LEU A 223 -1.39 0.99 4.38
N GLY A 224 -1.51 0.40 5.57
CA GLY A 224 -0.43 -0.32 6.24
C GLY A 224 0.10 -1.52 5.43
N PHE A 225 -0.80 -2.33 4.86
CA PHE A 225 -0.40 -3.39 3.91
C PHE A 225 0.35 -2.83 2.71
N ALA A 226 -0.13 -1.72 2.12
CA ALA A 226 0.55 -1.09 1.00
C ALA A 226 1.98 -0.70 1.36
N GLN A 227 2.18 0.01 2.48
CA GLN A 227 3.50 0.41 2.95
C GLN A 227 4.40 -0.82 3.24
N LEU A 228 3.88 -1.82 3.95
CA LEU A 228 4.60 -3.07 4.25
C LEU A 228 5.10 -3.75 2.98
N TYR A 229 4.22 -3.94 2.01
CA TYR A 229 4.56 -4.63 0.77
C TYR A 229 5.47 -3.81 -0.14
N GLN A 230 5.37 -2.47 -0.15
CA GLN A 230 6.34 -1.61 -0.80
C GLN A 230 7.75 -1.82 -0.22
N VAL A 231 7.87 -1.86 1.12
CA VAL A 231 9.16 -2.06 1.79
C VAL A 231 9.72 -3.45 1.45
N LYS A 232 8.88 -4.50 1.51
CA LYS A 232 9.27 -5.85 1.06
C LYS A 232 9.70 -5.86 -0.41
N PHE A 233 9.00 -5.14 -1.30
CA PHE A 233 9.38 -5.04 -2.70
C PHE A 233 10.76 -4.40 -2.90
N LYS A 234 11.03 -3.28 -2.22
CA LYS A 234 12.34 -2.59 -2.27
C LYS A 234 13.49 -3.51 -1.86
N LYS A 235 13.26 -4.35 -0.84
CA LYS A 235 14.25 -5.28 -0.27
C LYS A 235 14.43 -6.54 -1.10
N GLU A 236 13.33 -7.19 -1.48
CA GLU A 236 13.34 -8.52 -2.08
C GLU A 236 13.36 -8.49 -3.63
N ARG A 237 12.93 -7.38 -4.24
CA ARG A 237 12.79 -7.21 -5.70
C ARG A 237 11.94 -8.28 -6.39
N LYS A 238 11.01 -8.89 -5.65
CA LYS A 238 10.03 -9.86 -6.17
C LYS A 238 8.76 -9.18 -6.67
N GLU A 239 8.08 -9.82 -7.63
CA GLU A 239 6.82 -9.34 -8.21
C GLU A 239 5.66 -9.30 -7.22
N GLU A 240 5.53 -10.35 -6.39
CA GLU A 240 4.38 -10.50 -5.51
C GLU A 240 4.22 -9.33 -4.50
N PRO A 241 5.27 -8.91 -3.76
CA PRO A 241 5.17 -7.71 -2.91
C PRO A 241 4.80 -6.45 -3.68
N TYR A 242 5.33 -6.25 -4.89
CA TYR A 242 4.97 -5.10 -5.72
C TYR A 242 3.47 -5.06 -6.01
N TRP A 243 2.90 -6.16 -6.52
CA TRP A 243 1.47 -6.19 -6.86
C TRP A 243 0.58 -6.04 -5.63
N LYS A 244 0.93 -6.68 -4.51
CA LYS A 244 0.18 -6.51 -3.26
C LYS A 244 0.19 -5.07 -2.80
N SER A 245 1.33 -4.39 -2.85
CA SER A 245 1.42 -2.96 -2.52
C SER A 245 0.47 -2.11 -3.38
N VAL A 246 0.53 -2.31 -4.70
CA VAL A 246 -0.32 -1.59 -5.67
C VAL A 246 -1.80 -1.86 -5.44
N ILE A 247 -2.21 -3.10 -5.17
CA ILE A 247 -3.62 -3.47 -4.93
C ILE A 247 -4.16 -2.74 -3.70
N TYR A 248 -3.45 -2.81 -2.58
CA TYR A 248 -3.89 -2.20 -1.33
C TYR A 248 -3.87 -0.67 -1.39
N ALA A 249 -2.88 -0.06 -2.05
CA ALA A 249 -2.85 1.38 -2.23
C ALA A 249 -3.98 1.88 -3.15
N ASN A 250 -4.24 1.16 -4.26
CA ASN A 250 -5.38 1.47 -5.13
C ASN A 250 -6.71 1.27 -4.40
N LEU A 251 -6.84 0.25 -3.55
CA LEU A 251 -8.05 0.05 -2.73
C LEU A 251 -8.38 1.29 -1.90
N VAL A 252 -7.40 1.82 -1.17
CA VAL A 252 -7.56 3.04 -0.36
C VAL A 252 -7.88 4.23 -1.26
N LYS A 253 -7.07 4.48 -2.31
CA LYS A 253 -7.26 5.58 -3.25
C LYS A 253 -8.68 5.60 -3.86
N ARG A 254 -9.23 4.42 -4.16
CA ARG A 254 -10.52 4.27 -4.84
C ARG A 254 -11.73 4.49 -3.95
N LEU A 255 -11.63 4.04 -2.71
CA LEU A 255 -12.72 4.15 -1.75
C LEU A 255 -12.72 5.52 -1.06
N TYR A 256 -11.55 6.13 -0.95
CA TYR A 256 -11.32 7.36 -0.22
C TYR A 256 -10.54 8.37 -1.07
N PRO A 257 -11.10 8.89 -2.17
CA PRO A 257 -10.34 9.72 -3.12
C PRO A 257 -9.75 11.00 -2.51
N GLU A 258 -10.42 11.57 -1.51
CA GLU A 258 -10.01 12.80 -0.82
C GLU A 258 -9.21 12.49 0.45
N ASN A 259 -9.81 11.74 1.37
CA ASN A 259 -9.19 11.32 2.63
C ASN A 259 -9.94 10.12 3.23
N ILE A 260 -9.32 9.40 4.17
CA ILE A 260 -10.00 8.42 5.01
C ILE A 260 -10.74 9.20 6.11
N PRO A 261 -12.08 9.29 6.08
CA PRO A 261 -12.84 10.04 7.07
C PRO A 261 -12.79 9.35 8.43
N SER A 262 -13.02 10.11 9.49
CA SER A 262 -13.37 9.57 10.82
C SER A 262 -12.44 8.50 11.39
N LEU A 263 -11.12 8.59 11.13
CA LEU A 263 -10.15 7.91 11.98
C LEU A 263 -10.15 8.58 13.36
N GLY A 264 -9.81 7.81 14.40
CA GLY A 264 -9.69 8.36 15.76
C GLY A 264 -8.77 9.59 15.78
N HIS A 265 -9.10 10.59 16.58
CA HIS A 265 -8.37 11.86 16.63
C HIS A 265 -6.87 11.71 16.98
N TYR A 266 -6.51 10.57 17.55
CA TYR A 266 -5.15 10.16 17.89
C TYR A 266 -4.32 9.66 16.71
N TYR A 267 -4.90 9.28 15.56
CA TYR A 267 -4.14 8.75 14.43
C TYR A 267 -3.08 9.74 13.92
N ASP A 268 -1.96 9.21 13.46
CA ASP A 268 -0.98 10.03 12.75
C ASP A 268 -1.62 10.64 11.49
N LYS A 269 -1.50 11.96 11.34
CA LYS A 269 -2.10 12.73 10.24
C LYS A 269 -1.58 12.34 8.85
N ARG A 270 -0.52 11.53 8.77
CA ARG A 270 0.05 10.99 7.53
C ARG A 270 -0.68 9.72 7.06
N ILE A 271 -1.53 9.13 7.89
CA ILE A 271 -2.37 7.98 7.51
C ILE A 271 -3.56 8.49 6.70
N THR A 272 -3.32 8.78 5.42
CA THR A 272 -4.27 9.43 4.51
C THR A 272 -4.40 8.67 3.20
N ALA A 273 -5.47 8.94 2.47
CA ALA A 273 -5.58 8.46 1.10
C ALA A 273 -4.52 9.05 0.16
N LYS A 274 -4.02 10.25 0.47
CA LYS A 274 -2.90 10.87 -0.24
C LYS A 274 -1.62 10.05 -0.06
N ALA A 275 -1.36 9.50 1.12
CA ALA A 275 -0.24 8.58 1.34
C ALA A 275 -0.31 7.34 0.42
N ALA A 276 -1.51 6.80 0.17
CA ALA A 276 -1.70 5.70 -0.79
C ALA A 276 -1.26 6.09 -2.21
N ARG A 277 -1.59 7.31 -2.66
CA ARG A 277 -1.15 7.84 -3.96
C ARG A 277 0.36 8.01 -4.04
N ILE A 278 1.00 8.44 -2.96
CA ILE A 278 2.46 8.55 -2.88
C ILE A 278 3.10 7.16 -3.00
N ILE A 279 2.56 6.15 -2.30
CA ILE A 279 3.02 4.76 -2.40
C ILE A 279 2.90 4.25 -3.84
N LEU A 280 1.76 4.48 -4.51
CA LEU A 280 1.57 4.11 -5.91
C LEU A 280 2.60 4.78 -6.82
N ALA A 281 2.78 6.10 -6.69
CA ALA A 281 3.76 6.85 -7.49
C ALA A 281 5.17 6.27 -7.35
N GLN A 282 5.56 5.91 -6.13
CA GLN A 282 6.85 5.30 -5.81
C GLN A 282 6.97 3.87 -6.34
N ASP A 283 5.97 3.01 -6.13
CA ASP A 283 6.00 1.62 -6.58
C ASP A 283 6.08 1.53 -8.10
N TYR A 284 5.27 2.32 -8.80
CA TYR A 284 5.33 2.42 -10.26
C TYR A 284 6.70 2.92 -10.71
N PHE A 285 7.29 3.90 -10.03
CA PHE A 285 8.64 4.38 -10.36
C PHE A 285 9.70 3.28 -10.17
N PHE A 286 9.70 2.60 -9.02
CA PHE A 286 10.66 1.52 -8.74
C PHE A 286 10.52 0.32 -9.68
N LYS A 287 9.31 0.11 -10.22
CA LYS A 287 9.03 -0.93 -11.21
C LYS A 287 9.41 -0.53 -12.65
N GLY A 288 9.65 0.76 -12.90
CA GLY A 288 9.88 1.29 -14.24
C GLY A 288 8.60 1.65 -15.02
N TYR A 289 7.44 1.66 -14.36
CA TYR A 289 6.15 2.09 -14.94
C TYR A 289 6.00 3.61 -14.84
N TYR A 290 6.92 4.34 -15.47
CA TYR A 290 7.07 5.79 -15.31
C TYR A 290 5.81 6.60 -15.71
N TYR A 291 5.04 6.16 -16.70
CA TYR A 291 3.78 6.82 -17.03
C TYR A 291 2.73 6.68 -15.93
N SER A 292 2.58 5.50 -15.33
CA SER A 292 1.68 5.31 -14.18
C SER A 292 2.12 6.16 -13.01
N SER A 293 3.43 6.19 -12.73
CA SER A 293 4.01 7.04 -11.70
C SER A 293 3.73 8.54 -11.94
N MET A 294 3.96 9.02 -13.16
CA MET A 294 3.67 10.39 -13.58
C MET A 294 2.20 10.75 -13.39
N TRP A 295 1.26 9.85 -13.70
CA TRP A 295 -0.16 10.11 -13.50
C TRP A 295 -0.53 10.29 -12.03
N GLU A 296 0.02 9.47 -11.13
CA GLU A 296 -0.21 9.65 -9.69
C GLU A 296 0.34 11.00 -9.22
N VAL A 297 1.51 11.42 -9.74
CA VAL A 297 2.10 12.74 -9.46
C VAL A 297 1.20 13.87 -9.96
N ILE A 298 0.76 13.83 -11.23
CA ILE A 298 -0.08 14.88 -11.84
C ILE A 298 -1.44 14.98 -11.14
N GLU A 299 -2.04 13.86 -10.72
CA GLU A 299 -3.29 13.91 -9.96
C GLU A 299 -3.11 14.59 -8.58
N MET A 300 -1.94 14.48 -7.97
CA MET A 300 -1.62 15.17 -6.71
C MET A 300 -1.12 16.61 -6.90
N LYS A 301 -0.49 16.90 -8.05
CA LYS A 301 0.13 18.18 -8.42
C LYS A 301 -0.16 18.48 -9.89
N PRO A 302 -1.35 19.00 -10.24
CA PRO A 302 -1.74 19.24 -11.63
C PRO A 302 -0.75 20.12 -12.41
N GLU A 303 -0.06 21.04 -11.73
CA GLU A 303 0.99 21.90 -12.28
C GLU A 303 2.18 21.11 -12.85
N ALA A 304 2.48 19.92 -12.30
CA ALA A 304 3.57 19.07 -12.77
C ALA A 304 3.33 18.54 -14.21
N ALA A 305 2.10 18.60 -14.72
CA ALA A 305 1.79 18.19 -16.09
C ALA A 305 2.55 19.00 -17.16
N GLY A 306 2.86 20.26 -16.89
CA GLY A 306 3.67 21.09 -17.80
C GLY A 306 5.17 20.85 -17.70
N GLU A 307 5.64 20.27 -16.60
CA GLU A 307 7.05 20.02 -16.32
C GLU A 307 7.52 18.61 -16.71
N LEU A 308 6.58 17.66 -16.71
CA LEU A 308 6.83 16.25 -17.00
C LEU A 308 6.51 15.94 -18.47
N ASP A 309 7.44 16.26 -19.37
CA ASP A 309 7.41 15.79 -20.76
C ASP A 309 8.00 14.37 -20.86
N PRO A 310 7.21 13.34 -21.20
CA PRO A 310 7.70 11.97 -21.32
C PRO A 310 8.74 11.75 -22.42
N ASN A 311 8.87 12.69 -23.38
CA ASN A 311 9.86 12.62 -24.46
C ASN A 311 11.17 13.34 -24.12
N ALA A 312 11.23 14.07 -22.99
CA ALA A 312 12.43 14.76 -22.58
C ALA A 312 13.51 13.76 -22.11
N VAL A 313 14.77 14.05 -22.44
CA VAL A 313 15.93 13.21 -22.05
C VAL A 313 16.06 13.08 -20.53
N ASP A 314 15.61 14.10 -19.79
CA ASP A 314 15.65 14.16 -18.33
C ASP A 314 14.33 13.76 -17.65
N PHE A 315 13.38 13.17 -18.38
CA PHE A 315 12.05 12.80 -17.88
C PHE A 315 12.09 11.98 -16.58
N ILE A 316 12.91 10.92 -16.53
CA ILE A 316 13.00 10.03 -15.37
C ILE A 316 13.53 10.79 -14.15
N LEU A 317 14.51 11.68 -14.34
CA LEU A 317 15.08 12.50 -13.28
C LEU A 317 14.06 13.51 -12.75
N LYS A 318 13.37 14.22 -13.64
CA LYS A 318 12.30 15.17 -13.25
C LYS A 318 11.15 14.48 -12.53
N LEU A 319 10.74 13.30 -13.01
CA LEU A 319 9.71 12.50 -12.35
C LEU A 319 10.15 12.11 -10.93
N GLN A 320 11.38 11.64 -10.76
CA GLN A 320 11.92 11.32 -9.43
C GLN A 320 11.93 12.53 -8.50
N GLN A 321 12.30 13.71 -9.00
CA GLN A 321 12.27 14.97 -8.25
C GLN A 321 10.84 15.35 -7.85
N GLN A 322 9.87 15.18 -8.74
CA GLN A 322 8.47 15.43 -8.40
C GLN A 322 7.96 14.47 -7.33
N ILE A 323 8.33 13.19 -7.38
CA ILE A 323 7.96 12.20 -6.35
C ILE A 323 8.57 12.55 -4.99
N SER A 324 9.82 13.00 -4.94
CA SER A 324 10.50 13.30 -3.66
C SER A 324 9.94 14.53 -2.94
N THR A 325 9.25 15.40 -3.67
CA THR A 325 8.58 16.59 -3.12
C THR A 325 7.14 16.32 -2.67
N LEU A 326 6.64 15.09 -2.84
CA LEU A 326 5.33 14.69 -2.33
C LEU A 326 5.39 14.51 -0.81
N LYS A 327 4.37 15.03 -0.12
CA LYS A 327 4.20 14.86 1.33
C LYS A 327 2.80 14.30 1.61
N PRO A 328 2.67 13.27 2.46
CA PRO A 328 1.38 12.67 2.81
C PRO A 328 0.40 13.64 3.44
#